data_AF-A0ABD5MLS2-F1
#
_entry.id   AF-A0ABD5MLS2-F1
#
_cell.length_a   1.000
_cell.length_b   1.000
_cell.length_c   1.000
_cell.angle_alpha   90.00
_cell.angle_beta   90.00
_cell.angle_gamma   90.00
#
_symmetry.space_group_name_H-M   'P 1'
#
loop_
_entity.id
_entity.type
_entity.pdbx_description
1 polymer ?
#
loop_
_entity_poly.entity_id
_entity_poly.type
_entity_poly.pdbx_seq_one_letter_code
_entity_poly.pdbx_strand_id
1 'polypeptide(L)'
;MYCIHCRAPVRYNRALVREHDGRTLAGLCSECEREQFGRVLRGGYADPSGACLFCSRPGALALPVHRIDLDDGPDDHSETRGYPVEATTPRLCDGHAGEAFGLKAERLRSEATLATYAVDDD
;
A
#
# COMPACT_ATOMS: atom_id res chain seq x y z
N MET A 1 -0.17 -10.45 -6.41
CA MET A 1 0.70 -9.35 -5.93
C MET A 1 1.80 -9.94 -5.05
N TYR A 2 2.99 -9.33 -4.99
CA TYR A 2 4.12 -9.82 -4.18
C TYR A 2 4.50 -8.81 -3.10
N CYS A 3 5.08 -9.31 -2.00
CA CYS A 3 5.57 -8.48 -0.92
C CYS A 3 6.78 -7.67 -1.40
N ILE A 4 6.77 -6.35 -1.19
CA ILE A 4 7.87 -5.47 -1.55
C ILE A 4 9.18 -5.84 -0.85
N HIS A 5 9.08 -6.43 0.34
CA HIS A 5 10.22 -6.79 1.18
C HIS A 5 10.68 -8.23 0.94
N CYS A 6 9.89 -9.23 1.31
CA CYS A 6 10.29 -10.64 1.24
C CYS A 6 10.03 -11.34 -0.10
N ARG A 7 9.41 -10.65 -1.07
CA ARG A 7 9.04 -11.19 -2.40
C ARG A 7 8.09 -12.40 -2.41
N ALA A 8 7.63 -12.85 -1.25
CA ALA A 8 6.59 -13.87 -1.16
C ALA A 8 5.26 -13.37 -1.75
N PRO A 9 4.43 -14.26 -2.31
CA PRO A 9 3.09 -13.91 -2.77
C PRO A 9 2.25 -13.37 -1.61
N VAL A 10 1.67 -12.18 -1.81
CA VAL A 10 0.76 -11.54 -0.84
C VAL A 10 -0.65 -11.74 -1.34
N ARG A 11 -1.46 -12.41 -0.52
CA ARG A 11 -2.89 -12.55 -0.79
C ARG A 11 -3.65 -11.33 -0.28
N TYR A 12 -3.64 -11.06 1.03
CA TYR A 12 -4.48 -9.99 1.62
C TYR A 12 -3.84 -9.43 2.88
N ASN A 13 -3.27 -8.22 2.81
CA ASN A 13 -2.87 -7.49 4.00
C ASN A 13 -2.84 -5.98 3.70
N ARG A 14 -1.73 -5.45 3.19
CA ARG A 14 -1.62 -4.07 2.72
C ARG A 14 -1.05 -3.98 1.32
N ALA A 15 -1.36 -2.88 0.66
CA ALA A 15 -0.71 -2.46 -0.57
C ALA A 15 0.14 -1.21 -0.31
N LEU A 16 1.12 -0.99 -1.17
CA LEU A 16 1.79 0.29 -1.34
C LEU A 16 1.11 0.98 -2.52
N VAL A 17 0.33 2.01 -2.24
CA VAL A 17 -0.38 2.80 -3.25
C VAL A 17 0.30 4.15 -3.37
N ARG A 18 0.54 4.60 -4.59
CA ARG A 18 1.15 5.90 -4.83
C ARG A 18 0.09 6.99 -4.82
N GLU A 19 0.36 8.08 -4.11
CA GLU A 19 -0.66 9.09 -3.82
C GLU A 19 -1.07 9.94 -5.01
N HIS A 20 -0.16 10.22 -5.94
CA HIS A 20 -0.48 11.16 -7.03
C HIS A 20 -1.34 10.54 -8.14
N ASP A 21 -1.25 9.22 -8.34
CA ASP A 21 -1.90 8.49 -9.44
C ASP A 21 -2.80 7.34 -8.94
N GLY A 22 -2.82 7.07 -7.63
CA GLY A 22 -3.58 5.96 -7.03
C GLY A 22 -3.05 4.58 -7.42
N ARG A 23 -1.87 4.48 -8.04
CA ARG A 23 -1.37 3.22 -8.56
C ARG A 23 -0.83 2.33 -7.46
N THR A 24 -1.28 1.08 -7.43
CA THR A 24 -0.69 0.06 -6.57
C THR A 24 0.67 -0.38 -7.10
N LEU A 25 1.73 -0.20 -6.32
CA LEU A 25 3.10 -0.56 -6.67
C LEU A 25 3.46 -1.98 -6.26
N ALA A 26 3.03 -2.40 -5.06
CA ALA A 26 3.36 -3.70 -4.49
C ALA A 26 2.46 -4.03 -3.31
N GLY A 27 2.56 -5.27 -2.80
CA GLY A 27 1.93 -5.69 -1.55
C GLY A 27 2.90 -5.60 -0.38
N LEU A 28 2.38 -5.67 0.83
CA LEU A 28 3.14 -5.84 2.06
C LEU A 28 2.48 -6.94 2.89
N CYS A 29 3.20 -8.04 3.13
CA CYS A 29 2.69 -9.12 3.96
C CYS A 29 2.62 -8.69 5.43
N SER A 30 1.79 -9.38 6.22
CA SER A 30 1.57 -9.07 7.63
C SER A 30 2.83 -9.26 8.49
N GLU A 31 3.73 -10.16 8.09
CA GLU A 31 5.01 -10.37 8.76
C GLU A 31 5.94 -9.16 8.58
N CYS A 32 6.22 -8.78 7.33
CA CYS A 32 7.06 -7.62 7.05
C CYS A 32 6.42 -6.30 7.52
N GLU A 33 5.08 -6.19 7.51
CA GLU A 33 4.40 -5.04 8.15
C GLU A 33 4.76 -4.94 9.63
N ARG A 34 4.66 -6.06 10.36
CA ARG A 34 4.96 -6.09 11.78
C ARG A 34 6.44 -5.82 12.06
N GLU A 35 7.34 -6.32 11.23
CA GLU A 35 8.78 -6.07 11.36
C GLU A 35 9.13 -4.60 11.14
N GLN A 36 8.57 -3.98 10.11
CA GLN A 36 8.91 -2.60 9.72
C GLN A 36 8.17 -1.54 10.55
N PHE A 37 6.91 -1.79 10.91
CA PHE A 37 6.04 -0.78 11.52
C PHE A 37 5.53 -1.18 12.91
N GLY A 38 5.87 -2.37 13.40
CA GLY A 38 5.44 -2.87 14.69
C GLY A 38 3.91 -2.87 14.83
N ARG A 39 3.41 -2.06 15.78
CA ARG A 39 1.98 -1.88 16.03
C ARG A 39 1.44 -0.53 15.57
N VAL A 40 2.27 0.33 14.99
CA VAL A 40 1.89 1.71 14.59
C VAL A 40 0.73 1.70 13.61
N LEU A 41 0.69 0.72 12.71
CA LEU A 41 -0.35 0.59 11.68
C LEU A 41 -1.63 -0.12 12.16
N ARG A 42 -1.63 -0.78 13.33
CA ARG A 42 -2.79 -1.52 13.87
C ARG A 42 -3.88 -0.62 14.45
N GLY A 43 -3.55 0.63 14.80
CA GLY A 43 -4.44 1.51 15.57
C GLY A 43 -5.35 2.43 14.76
N GLY A 44 -5.30 2.37 13.42
CA GLY A 44 -5.96 3.38 12.58
C GLY A 44 -5.26 4.72 12.75
N TYR A 45 -4.20 4.94 11.99
CA TYR A 45 -3.53 6.24 11.98
C TYR A 45 -4.43 7.27 11.31
N ALA A 46 -5.06 8.15 12.09
CA ALA A 46 -5.89 9.22 11.58
C ALA A 46 -5.10 10.52 11.58
N ASP A 47 -4.27 10.72 10.55
CA ASP A 47 -3.74 12.05 10.23
C ASP A 47 -4.47 12.60 8.99
N PRO A 48 -5.45 13.49 9.17
CA PRO A 48 -6.20 14.04 8.04
C PRO A 48 -5.36 14.98 7.17
N SER A 49 -4.13 15.35 7.61
CA SER A 49 -3.25 16.23 6.85
C SER A 49 -2.55 15.53 5.68
N GLY A 50 -2.62 14.18 5.63
CA GLY A 50 -1.94 13.39 4.62
C GLY A 50 -0.42 13.36 4.80
N ALA A 51 0.06 13.66 6.00
CA ALA A 51 1.47 13.66 6.33
C ALA A 51 2.02 12.24 6.49
N CYS A 52 3.35 12.14 6.44
CA CYS A 52 4.08 10.90 6.70
C CYS A 52 3.93 10.48 8.17
N LEU A 53 3.79 9.17 8.39
CA LEU A 53 3.70 8.54 9.72
C LEU A 53 4.82 8.93 10.68
N PHE A 54 5.99 9.27 10.14
CA PHE A 54 7.21 9.48 10.91
C PHE A 54 7.72 10.93 10.88
N CYS A 55 7.13 11.80 10.06
CA CYS A 55 7.52 13.21 9.98
C CYS A 55 6.44 14.09 9.34
N SER A 56 6.56 15.41 9.47
CA SER A 56 5.60 16.37 8.90
C SER A 56 5.70 16.56 7.38
N ARG A 57 6.46 15.72 6.66
CA ARG A 57 6.54 15.80 5.19
C ARG A 57 5.28 15.17 4.56
N PRO A 58 4.85 15.63 3.38
CA PRO A 58 3.71 15.03 2.69
C PRO A 58 3.96 13.56 2.38
N GLY A 59 2.89 12.75 2.48
CA GLY A 59 2.88 11.36 2.08
C GLY A 59 2.99 11.20 0.57
N ALA A 60 3.97 10.44 0.10
CA ALA A 60 4.11 10.03 -1.30
C ALA A 60 3.48 8.66 -1.57
N LEU A 61 3.40 7.81 -0.54
CA LEU A 61 2.82 6.48 -0.58
C LEU A 61 1.80 6.30 0.53
N ALA A 62 0.64 5.77 0.20
CA ALA A 62 -0.32 5.24 1.16
C ALA A 62 -0.12 3.74 1.38
N LEU A 63 -0.49 3.30 2.58
CA LEU A 63 -0.47 1.92 3.03
C LEU A 63 -1.90 1.43 3.35
N PRO A 64 -2.83 1.40 2.37
CA PRO A 64 -4.18 0.93 2.61
C PRO A 64 -4.21 -0.56 2.97
N VAL A 65 -5.17 -0.91 3.83
CA VAL A 65 -5.50 -2.30 4.13
C VAL A 65 -6.40 -2.83 3.02
N HIS A 66 -6.24 -4.11 2.69
CA HIS A 66 -7.18 -4.79 1.79
C HIS A 66 -8.58 -4.81 2.43
N ARG A 67 -9.55 -4.18 1.77
CA ARG A 67 -10.95 -4.19 2.20
C ARG A 67 -11.79 -4.96 1.17
N ILE A 68 -12.75 -5.70 1.69
CA ILE A 68 -13.81 -6.34 0.91
C ILE A 68 -15.08 -5.67 1.37
N ASP A 69 -15.72 -4.93 0.48
CA ASP A 69 -17.02 -4.33 0.69
C ASP A 69 -18.05 -5.22 0.00
N LEU A 70 -18.98 -5.74 0.80
CA LEU A 70 -20.11 -6.54 0.34
C LEU A 70 -21.33 -5.62 0.32
N ASP A 71 -21.86 -5.36 -0.87
CA ASP A 71 -23.15 -4.70 -1.02
C ASP A 71 -24.21 -5.78 -1.22
N ASP A 72 -25.02 -5.98 -0.18
CA ASP A 72 -26.18 -6.87 -0.20
C ASP A 72 -27.44 -6.05 -0.57
N GLY A 73 -27.45 -5.54 -1.80
CA GLY A 73 -28.61 -4.88 -2.39
C GLY A 73 -29.74 -5.88 -2.68
N PRO A 74 -31.00 -5.40 -2.80
CA PRO A 74 -32.17 -6.27 -2.97
C PRO A 74 -32.21 -7.06 -4.29
N ASP A 75 -31.42 -6.66 -5.30
CA ASP A 75 -31.45 -7.24 -6.65
C ASP A 75 -30.11 -7.80 -7.14
N ASP A 76 -29.00 -7.55 -6.44
CA ASP A 76 -27.68 -8.07 -6.84
C ASP A 76 -26.68 -8.05 -5.67
N HIS A 77 -25.89 -9.11 -5.53
CA HIS A 77 -24.78 -9.17 -4.59
C HIS A 77 -23.53 -8.65 -5.30
N SER A 78 -23.09 -7.44 -4.96
CA SER A 78 -21.85 -6.89 -5.51
C SER A 78 -20.73 -6.94 -4.47
N GLU A 79 -19.64 -7.64 -4.81
CA GLU A 79 -18.44 -7.69 -3.99
C GLU A 79 -17.38 -6.79 -4.61
N THR A 80 -17.03 -5.70 -3.91
CA THR A 80 -15.93 -4.83 -4.29
C THR A 80 -14.71 -5.14 -3.45
N ARG A 81 -13.64 -5.63 -4.09
CA ARG A 81 -12.34 -5.88 -3.42
C ARG A 81 -11.35 -4.81 -3.82
N GLY A 82 -10.64 -4.24 -2.85
CA GLY A 82 -9.66 -3.21 -3.16
C GLY A 82 -8.81 -2.75 -2.00
N TYR A 83 -8.05 -1.71 -2.30
CA TYR A 83 -7.15 -1.02 -1.38
C TYR A 83 -7.57 0.45 -1.31
N PRO A 84 -8.71 0.76 -0.66
CA PRO A 84 -9.23 2.12 -0.62
C PRO A 84 -8.24 3.04 0.10
N VAL A 85 -7.87 4.13 -0.57
CA VAL A 85 -7.07 5.20 0.03
C VAL A 85 -8.02 6.27 0.55
N GLU A 86 -8.14 6.33 1.87
CA GLU A 86 -8.94 7.28 2.63
C GLU A 86 -8.06 8.35 3.28
N ALA A 87 -8.65 9.43 3.79
CA ALA A 87 -7.92 10.49 4.50
C ALA A 87 -7.14 9.95 5.72
N THR A 88 -7.67 8.91 6.37
CA THR A 88 -7.05 8.21 7.50
C THR A 88 -6.14 7.05 7.07
N THR A 89 -5.78 6.97 5.79
CA THR A 89 -4.86 5.93 5.33
C THR A 89 -3.44 6.32 5.73
N PRO A 90 -2.69 5.42 6.41
CA PRO A 90 -1.32 5.69 6.80
C PRO A 90 -0.45 5.98 5.58
N ARG A 91 0.41 7.01 5.67
CA ARG A 91 1.24 7.46 4.55
C ARG A 91 2.73 7.52 4.90
N LEU A 92 3.58 7.41 3.89
CA LEU A 92 5.03 7.59 3.99
C LEU A 92 5.51 8.61 2.97
N CYS A 93 6.41 9.48 3.39
CA CYS A 93 7.19 10.31 2.46
C CYS A 93 8.19 9.43 1.69
N ASP A 94 8.74 9.96 0.60
CA ASP A 94 9.74 9.27 -0.22
C ASP A 94 10.98 8.84 0.57
N GLY A 95 11.44 9.65 1.52
CA GLY A 95 12.55 9.33 2.41
C GLY A 95 12.29 8.07 3.24
N HIS A 96 11.24 8.07 4.06
CA HIS A 96 10.92 6.94 4.93
C HIS A 96 10.46 5.70 4.15
N ALA A 97 9.84 5.87 2.98
CA ALA A 97 9.56 4.74 2.10
C ALA A 97 10.85 4.13 1.52
N GLY A 98 11.85 4.96 1.22
CA GLY A 98 13.17 4.51 0.79
C GLY A 98 13.90 3.73 1.89
N GLU A 99 13.82 4.20 3.14
CA GLU A 99 14.40 3.51 4.30
C GLU A 99 13.69 2.18 4.59
N ALA A 100 12.35 2.16 4.61
CA ALA A 100 11.58 0.96 4.94
C ALA A 100 11.64 -0.13 3.87
N PHE A 101 11.73 0.25 2.59
CA PHE A 101 11.54 -0.67 1.47
C PHE A 101 12.66 -0.68 0.44
N GLY A 102 13.71 0.12 0.62
CA GLY A 102 14.76 0.29 -0.39
C GLY A 102 14.27 0.93 -1.69
N LEU A 103 13.16 1.68 -1.63
CA LEU A 103 12.59 2.36 -2.79
C LEU A 103 13.37 3.64 -3.09
N LYS A 104 13.96 3.74 -4.27
CA LYS A 104 14.52 5.02 -4.73
C LYS A 104 13.38 5.99 -5.06
N ALA A 105 13.59 7.27 -4.78
CA ALA A 105 12.62 8.33 -5.10
C ALA A 105 12.21 8.33 -6.58
N GLU A 106 13.11 7.94 -7.47
CA GLU A 106 12.86 7.75 -8.91
C GLU A 106 11.71 6.76 -9.15
N ARG A 107 11.68 5.63 -8.43
CA ARG A 107 10.59 4.64 -8.54
C ARG A 107 9.25 5.14 -8.01
N LEU A 108 9.25 6.17 -7.18
CA LEU A 108 8.05 6.81 -6.66
C LEU A 108 7.54 7.94 -7.57
N ARG A 109 8.43 8.54 -8.36
CA ARG A 109 8.12 9.63 -9.29
C ARG A 109 7.91 9.17 -10.73
N SER A 110 8.46 8.02 -11.12
CA SER A 110 8.32 7.49 -12.47
C SER A 110 6.93 6.89 -12.71
N GLU A 111 6.23 7.40 -13.72
CA GLU A 111 4.99 6.81 -14.27
C GLU A 111 5.23 5.41 -14.86
N ALA A 112 6.47 5.12 -15.26
CA ALA A 112 6.87 3.87 -15.88
C ALA A 112 7.70 3.01 -14.93
N THR A 113 7.27 1.76 -14.75
CA THR A 113 8.06 0.51 -14.66
C THR A 113 7.57 -0.39 -13.54
N LEU A 114 6.63 -1.27 -13.90
CA LEU A 114 6.51 -2.69 -13.51
C LEU A 114 5.12 -3.20 -13.90
N ALA A 115 4.82 -3.12 -15.20
CA ALA A 115 3.99 -4.12 -15.85
C ALA A 115 4.99 -5.07 -16.52
N THR A 116 5.38 -6.13 -15.80
CA THR A 116 6.02 -7.38 -16.29
C THR A 116 6.72 -8.09 -15.12
N TYR A 117 5.93 -8.68 -14.22
CA TYR A 117 6.28 -10.03 -13.80
C TYR A 117 5.42 -10.94 -14.66
N ALA A 118 5.84 -11.13 -15.91
CA ALA A 118 5.39 -12.25 -16.70
C ALA A 118 5.93 -13.50 -15.99
N VAL A 119 5.00 -14.37 -15.60
CA VAL A 119 5.29 -15.74 -15.24
C VAL A 119 5.78 -16.42 -16.52
N ASP A 120 7.08 -16.71 -16.59
CA ASP A 120 7.58 -17.78 -17.44
C ASP A 120 7.18 -19.10 -16.76
N ASP A 121 6.17 -19.74 -17.33
CA ASP A 121 5.75 -21.12 -17.06
C ASP A 121 6.33 -21.95 -18.22
N ASP A 122 7.35 -22.75 -17.93
CA ASP A 122 7.83 -23.87 -18.76
C ASP A 122 7.70 -25.16 -17.93
#